data_AF-K6DMJ1-F1
#
_entry.id   AF-K6DMJ1-F1
#
_cell.length_a   1.000
_cell.length_b   1.000
_cell.length_c   1.000
_cell.angle_alpha   90.00
_cell.angle_beta   90.00
_cell.angle_gamma   90.00
#
_symmetry.space_group_name_H-M   'P 1'
#
loop_
_entity.id
_entity.type
_entity.pdbx_description
1 polymer ?
#
loop_
_entity_poly.entity_id
_entity_poly.type
_entity_poly.pdbx_seq_one_letter_code
_entity_poly.pdbx_strand_id
1 'polypeptide(L)' 'MKHSVRKELFSQVESMINQYCDGCFLHQQLKKEGGRRVAHRFCISQCTVGEKLQEYGNKLK' A
#
# COMPACT_ATOMS: atom_id res chain seq x y z
N MET A 1 -14.11 11.77 -24.07
CA MET A 1 -14.20 11.63 -22.60
C MET A 1 -12.82 11.94 -22.02
N LYS A 2 -12.68 12.89 -21.08
CA LYS A 2 -11.37 13.21 -20.47
C LYS A 2 -10.96 12.07 -19.54
N HIS A 3 -10.07 11.20 -19.99
CA HIS A 3 -9.41 10.19 -19.16
C HIS A 3 -8.57 10.93 -18.12
N SER A 4 -8.85 10.70 -16.83
CA SER A 4 -8.15 11.39 -15.76
C SER A 4 -7.17 10.39 -15.17
N VAL A 5 -5.94 10.44 -15.68
CA VAL A 5 -4.80 9.59 -15.24
C VAL A 5 -4.70 9.53 -13.71
N ARG A 6 -4.99 10.65 -13.03
CA ARG A 6 -5.08 10.72 -11.57
C ARG A 6 -6.12 9.77 -10.98
N LYS A 7 -7.33 9.71 -11.54
CA LYS A 7 -8.41 8.80 -11.08
C LYS A 7 -8.04 7.34 -11.29
N GLU A 8 -7.41 7.00 -12.42
CA GLU A 8 -6.94 5.63 -12.69
C GLU A 8 -5.86 5.21 -11.68
N LEU A 9 -4.89 6.07 -11.40
CA LEU A 9 -3.86 5.80 -10.39
C LEU A 9 -4.46 5.57 -9.00
N PHE A 10 -5.45 6.37 -8.59
CA PHE A 10 -6.16 6.14 -7.33
C PHE A 10 -6.93 4.82 -7.33
N SER A 11 -7.61 4.46 -8.42
CA SER A 11 -8.32 3.19 -8.53
C SER A 11 -7.37 1.98 -8.46
N GLN A 12 -6.18 2.08 -9.06
CA GLN A 12 -5.15 1.03 -8.96
C GLN A 12 -4.62 0.89 -7.53
N VAL A 13 -4.38 2.00 -6.84
CA VAL A 13 -3.97 2.01 -5.42
C VAL A 13 -5.03 1.34 -4.55
N GLU A 14 -6.29 1.73 -4.70
CA GLU A 14 -7.41 1.20 -3.93
C GLU A 14 -7.60 -0.30 -4.15
N SER A 15 -7.55 -0.75 -5.41
CA SER A 15 -7.61 -2.17 -5.74
C SER A 15 -6.49 -2.98 -5.08
N MET A 16 -5.25 -2.48 -5.09
CA MET A 16 -4.14 -3.17 -4.44
C MET A 16 -4.27 -3.24 -2.92
N ILE A 17 -4.73 -2.16 -2.29
CA ILE A 17 -4.97 -2.13 -0.84
C ILE A 17 -6.04 -3.17 -0.48
N ASN A 18 -7.16 -3.19 -1.19
CA ASN A 18 -8.26 -4.11 -0.91
C ASN A 18 -7.88 -5.58 -1.18
N GLN A 19 -7.04 -5.84 -2.19
CA GLN A 19 -6.65 -7.20 -2.53
C GLN A 19 -5.55 -7.76 -1.61
N TYR A 20 -4.58 -6.95 -1.20
CA TYR A 20 -3.36 -7.44 -0.56
C TYR A 20 -3.09 -6.87 0.83
N CYS A 21 -3.54 -5.65 1.11
CA CYS A 21 -3.32 -5.00 2.40
C CYS A 21 -4.47 -5.23 3.38
N ASP A 22 -5.69 -5.39 2.89
CA ASP A 22 -6.84 -5.70 3.74
C ASP A 22 -6.65 -7.07 4.40
N GLY A 23 -6.85 -7.12 5.71
CA GLY A 23 -6.61 -8.32 6.50
C GLY A 23 -5.16 -8.86 6.47
N CYS A 24 -4.16 -8.09 6.00
CA CYS A 24 -2.79 -8.59 5.80
C CYS A 24 -2.21 -9.27 7.05
N PHE A 25 -2.01 -10.59 6.96
CA PHE A 25 -1.51 -11.43 8.05
C PHE A 25 -0.18 -10.94 8.62
N LEU A 26 0.78 -10.65 7.73
CA LEU A 26 2.12 -10.22 8.15
C LEU A 26 2.09 -8.88 8.89
N HIS A 27 1.29 -7.93 8.43
CA HIS A 27 1.09 -6.66 9.15
C HIS A 27 0.48 -6.90 10.54
N GLN A 28 -0.53 -7.78 10.65
CA GLN A 28 -1.14 -8.11 11.94
C GLN A 28 -0.15 -8.79 12.89
N GLN A 29 0.66 -9.73 12.39
CA GLN A 29 1.65 -10.43 13.20
C GLN A 29 2.74 -9.46 13.69
N LEU A 30 3.31 -8.65 12.79
CA LEU A 30 4.31 -7.63 13.15
C LEU A 30 3.75 -6.60 14.13
N LYS A 31 2.46 -6.27 14.02
CA LYS A 31 1.78 -5.37 14.96
C LYS A 31 1.62 -6.02 16.34
N LYS A 32 1.37 -7.33 16.41
CA LYS A 32 1.27 -8.08 17.66
C LYS A 32 2.63 -8.21 18.36
N GLU A 33 3.68 -8.48 17.60
CA GLU A 33 5.02 -8.75 18.13
C GLU A 33 5.83 -7.47 18.42
N GLY A 34 5.78 -6.50 17.51
CA GLY A 34 6.61 -5.28 17.55
C GLY A 34 5.82 -3.97 17.60
N GLY A 35 4.49 -4.04 17.67
CA GLY A 35 3.63 -2.87 17.69
C GLY A 35 3.44 -2.20 16.32
N ARG A 36 2.57 -1.18 16.30
CA ARG A 36 2.13 -0.49 15.08
C ARG A 36 3.29 0.09 14.26
N ARG A 37 4.30 0.67 14.92
CA ARG A 37 5.44 1.32 14.25
C ARG A 37 6.28 0.32 13.45
N VAL A 38 6.51 -0.87 13.98
CA VAL A 38 7.29 -1.93 13.30
C VAL A 38 6.53 -2.42 12.08
N ALA A 39 5.24 -2.74 12.24
CA ALA A 39 4.39 -3.19 11.14
C ALA A 39 4.33 -2.18 9.98
N HIS A 40 4.08 -0.90 10.26
CA HIS A 40 4.06 0.12 9.20
C HIS A 40 5.43 0.33 8.57
N ARG A 41 6.51 0.32 9.36
CA ARG A 41 7.87 0.45 8.81
C ARG A 41 8.12 -0.66 7.80
N PHE A 42 7.81 -1.91 8.16
CA PHE A 42 7.94 -3.03 7.24
C PHE A 42 7.11 -2.82 5.96
N CYS A 43 5.83 -2.43 6.10
CA CYS A 43 4.98 -2.14 4.94
C CYS A 43 5.56 -1.07 4.01
N ILE A 44 6.24 -0.06 4.55
CA ILE A 44 6.81 1.04 3.74
C ILE A 44 8.19 0.67 3.18
N SER A 45 9.02 -0.07 3.91
CA SER A 45 10.43 -0.23 3.53
C SER A 45 10.82 -1.63 3.06
N GLN A 46 9.93 -2.63 3.16
CA GLN A 46 10.25 -4.04 2.86
C GLN A 46 9.11 -4.82 2.19
N CYS A 47 7.87 -4.32 2.23
CA CYS A 47 6.75 -4.97 1.58
C CYS A 47 6.70 -4.59 0.10
N THR A 48 6.75 -5.57 -0.80
CA THR A 48 6.66 -5.36 -2.26
C THR A 48 5.37 -4.66 -2.69
N VAL A 49 4.25 -4.94 -2.02
CA VAL A 49 2.99 -4.22 -2.24
C VAL A 49 3.13 -2.74 -1.85
N GLY A 50 3.79 -2.46 -0.72
CA GLY A 50 4.03 -1.09 -0.27
C GLY A 50 5.03 -0.31 -1.11
N GLU A 51 6.04 -0.98 -1.68
CA GLU A 51 6.92 -0.42 -2.71
C GLU A 51 6.11 -0.03 -3.95
N LYS A 52 5.21 -0.91 -4.40
CA LYS A 52 4.35 -0.64 -5.56
C LYS A 52 3.38 0.53 -5.33
N LEU A 53 2.82 0.62 -4.12
CA LEU A 53 1.98 1.76 -3.73
C LEU A 53 2.76 3.09 -3.77
N GLN A 54 4.04 3.08 -3.35
CA GLN A 54 4.91 4.25 -3.47
C GLN A 54 5.21 4.61 -4.92
N GLU A 55 5.42 3.64 -5.81
CA GLU A 55 5.58 3.89 -7.24
C GLU A 55 4.37 4.61 -7.83
N TYR A 56 3.14 4.19 -7.49
CA TYR A 56 1.93 4.88 -7.94
C TYR A 56 1.81 6.28 -7.35
N GLY A 57 2.12 6.45 -6.06
CA GLY A 57 2.15 7.77 -5.42
C GLY A 57 3.15 8.73 -6.07
N ASN A 58 4.32 8.23 -6.50
CA ASN A 58 5.31 9.05 -7.19
C ASN A 58 4.84 9.54 -8.57
N LYS A 59 3.91 8.83 -9.23
CA LYS A 59 3.29 9.25 -10.50
C LYS A 59 2.23 10.35 -10.34
N LEU A 60 1.84 10.67 -9.10
CA LEU A 60 0.87 11.73 -8.79
C LEU A 60 1.52 13.10 -8.52
N LYS A 61 2.85 13.17 -8.50
CA LYS A 61 3.64 14.39 -8.30
C LYS A 61 3.50 15.39 -9.45
#